data_AF-A0A2V8MHP9-F1
#
_entry.id   AF-A0A2V8MHP9-F1
#
_cell.length_a   1.000
_cell.length_b   1.000
_cell.length_c   1.000
_cell.angle_alpha   90.00
_cell.angle_beta   90.00
_cell.angle_gamma   90.00
#
_symmetry.space_group_name_H-M   'P 1'
#
loop_
_entity.id
_entity.type
_entity.pdbx_description
1 polymer ?
#
loop_
_entity_poly.entity_id
_entity_poly.type
_entity_poly.pdbx_seq_one_letter_code
_entity_poly.pdbx_strand_id
1 'polypeptide(L)'
;MQASDNMHRNGQLPSFPRPQRERWQPLRSGFLNIYRFDHEEFHYENGRLLLRGNNGTGKSRVLALQLPFLLDGEVISQRLEPDADPAKRVEWNLLMGRYPDRTGYTWIEFGRRDSGGKEHYITLGCGLSATEDESGVRKWFFVTTQRVGTDLELATEAKQVLGKDRLRQRIGAAGQVFEDVGAYRRAVNDALFRLDDYRYASLMNLLIQLRRPQLTRRLDENELSAALSEALPPVSPAIIAHLAEAFRNLESDRSKLESFRAALTGVERFLSGYRRYAEVAAKRRGDRVRAAHYEYESGMKEILTSEAECDRSLAELARLKAEIQHLSAEQEAVQAEIAALERSPQMNG
;
A
#
# COMPACT_ATOMS: atom_id res chain seq x y z
N MET A 1 -32.39 -35.69 -39.62
CA MET A 1 -31.95 -34.38 -39.10
C MET A 1 -30.88 -33.88 -40.07
N GLN A 2 -31.29 -33.15 -41.11
CA GLN A 2 -30.38 -32.56 -42.09
C GLN A 2 -29.77 -31.32 -41.44
N ALA A 3 -28.60 -31.49 -40.83
CA ALA A 3 -27.70 -30.37 -40.60
C ALA A 3 -27.28 -29.85 -41.98
N SER A 4 -27.47 -28.56 -42.19
CA SER A 4 -27.16 -27.87 -43.42
C SER A 4 -25.69 -28.12 -43.80
N ASP A 5 -25.54 -28.88 -44.86
CA ASP A 5 -24.34 -29.08 -45.65
C ASP A 5 -23.82 -27.70 -46.10
N ASN A 6 -22.72 -27.25 -45.52
CA ASN A 6 -22.05 -26.03 -45.98
C ASN A 6 -20.53 -26.24 -45.97
N MET A 7 -20.00 -26.25 -47.20
CA MET A 7 -18.59 -26.07 -47.58
C MET A 7 -17.63 -27.26 -47.44
N HIS A 8 -17.87 -28.30 -48.27
CA HIS A 8 -16.78 -28.92 -49.02
C HIS A 8 -16.54 -28.17 -50.34
N ARG A 9 -15.72 -27.12 -50.29
CA ARG A 9 -15.02 -26.59 -51.48
C ARG A 9 -13.55 -26.34 -51.11
N ASN A 10 -12.68 -26.95 -51.91
CA ASN A 10 -11.21 -26.94 -51.87
C ASN A 10 -10.56 -27.84 -50.81
N GLY A 11 -9.68 -28.74 -51.28
CA GLY A 11 -8.85 -29.65 -50.48
C GLY A 11 -7.76 -28.94 -49.66
N GLN A 12 -8.15 -27.97 -48.84
CA GLN A 12 -7.36 -27.51 -47.72
C GLN A 12 -7.76 -28.33 -46.49
N LEU A 13 -6.77 -28.94 -45.82
CA LEU A 13 -6.95 -29.47 -44.47
C LEU A 13 -7.66 -28.43 -43.61
N PRO A 14 -8.59 -28.81 -42.71
CA PRO A 14 -9.33 -27.85 -41.90
C PRO A 14 -8.33 -26.95 -41.15
N SER A 15 -8.36 -25.65 -41.48
CA SER A 15 -7.45 -24.69 -40.87
C SER A 15 -7.90 -24.45 -39.43
N PHE A 16 -7.13 -24.97 -38.49
CA PHE A 16 -7.41 -24.80 -37.07
C PHE A 16 -7.40 -23.31 -36.65
N PRO A 17 -8.36 -22.87 -35.82
CA PRO A 17 -8.48 -21.46 -35.43
C PRO A 17 -7.20 -20.95 -34.76
N ARG A 18 -6.85 -19.69 -35.01
CA ARG A 18 -5.65 -19.05 -34.46
C ARG A 18 -6.00 -17.90 -33.53
N PRO A 19 -5.20 -17.64 -32.49
CA PRO A 19 -5.47 -16.53 -31.58
C PRO A 19 -5.22 -15.18 -32.25
N GLN A 20 -6.12 -14.24 -32.01
CA GLN A 20 -6.04 -12.88 -32.56
C GLN A 20 -5.79 -11.81 -31.49
N ARG A 21 -5.80 -12.20 -30.20
CA ARG A 21 -5.73 -11.28 -29.06
C ARG A 21 -4.55 -11.59 -28.16
N GLU A 22 -4.09 -10.57 -27.44
CA GLU A 22 -3.03 -10.72 -26.42
C GLU A 22 -3.49 -11.43 -25.14
N ARG A 23 -4.79 -11.32 -24.85
CA ARG A 23 -5.45 -12.04 -23.75
C ARG A 23 -5.91 -13.40 -24.21
N TRP A 24 -5.96 -14.35 -23.27
CA TRP A 24 -6.56 -15.66 -23.50
C TRP A 24 -8.00 -15.54 -24.01
N GLN A 25 -8.28 -16.19 -25.12
CA GLN A 25 -9.61 -16.29 -25.72
C GLN A 25 -9.91 -17.76 -26.05
N PRO A 26 -11.14 -18.23 -25.83
CA PRO A 26 -11.53 -19.56 -26.30
C PRO A 26 -11.51 -19.55 -27.82
N LEU A 27 -10.90 -20.57 -28.41
CA LEU A 27 -10.82 -20.76 -29.87
C LEU A 27 -11.79 -21.84 -30.33
N ARG A 28 -11.90 -22.89 -29.53
CA ARG A 28 -12.73 -24.06 -29.83
C ARG A 28 -12.99 -24.88 -28.58
N SER A 29 -14.00 -25.72 -28.64
CA SER A 29 -14.31 -26.71 -27.61
C SER A 29 -14.90 -27.95 -28.28
N GLY A 30 -14.98 -29.06 -27.55
CA GLY A 30 -15.54 -30.26 -28.13
C GLY A 30 -15.99 -31.31 -27.13
N PHE A 31 -16.73 -32.28 -27.66
CA PHE A 31 -17.17 -33.48 -26.97
C PHE A 31 -16.74 -34.73 -27.73
N LEU A 32 -16.39 -35.75 -26.98
CA LEU A 32 -16.17 -37.11 -27.45
C LEU A 32 -16.98 -38.05 -26.57
N ASN A 33 -17.91 -38.80 -27.14
CA ASN A 33 -18.75 -39.78 -26.42
C ASN A 33 -19.48 -39.22 -25.18
N ILE A 34 -19.89 -37.95 -25.22
CA ILE A 34 -20.70 -37.32 -24.17
C ILE A 34 -22.07 -36.98 -24.74
N TYR A 35 -23.12 -37.39 -24.05
CA TYR A 35 -24.50 -37.29 -24.49
C TYR A 35 -24.65 -37.88 -25.91
N ARG A 36 -25.51 -37.29 -26.74
CA ARG A 36 -25.71 -37.66 -28.14
C ARG A 36 -24.57 -37.21 -29.07
N PHE A 37 -23.44 -36.73 -28.51
CA PHE A 37 -22.28 -36.30 -29.26
C PHE A 37 -21.23 -37.42 -29.26
N ASP A 38 -21.05 -38.06 -30.41
CA ASP A 38 -20.00 -39.05 -30.60
C ASP A 38 -18.65 -38.37 -30.79
N HIS A 39 -18.58 -37.38 -31.68
CA HIS A 39 -17.43 -36.48 -31.83
C HIS A 39 -17.91 -35.14 -32.40
N GLU A 40 -17.97 -34.10 -31.56
CA GLU A 40 -18.48 -32.77 -31.93
C GLU A 40 -17.47 -31.69 -31.55
N GLU A 41 -17.19 -30.77 -32.47
CA GLU A 41 -16.28 -29.63 -32.27
C GLU A 41 -17.00 -28.32 -32.55
N PHE A 42 -16.84 -27.35 -31.66
CA PHE A 42 -17.42 -26.01 -31.77
C PHE A 42 -16.31 -24.99 -31.92
N HIS A 43 -16.38 -24.15 -32.94
CA HIS A 43 -15.42 -23.06 -33.17
C HIS A 43 -15.95 -21.75 -32.63
N TYR A 44 -15.09 -21.00 -31.94
CA TYR A 44 -15.42 -19.71 -31.36
C TYR A 44 -14.92 -18.61 -32.28
N GLU A 45 -15.82 -17.70 -32.61
CA GLU A 45 -15.47 -16.51 -33.36
C GLU A 45 -15.12 -15.41 -32.37
N ASN A 46 -13.85 -14.99 -32.32
CA ASN A 46 -13.39 -13.91 -31.43
C ASN A 46 -13.73 -14.14 -29.94
N GLY A 47 -13.67 -15.40 -29.50
CA GLY A 47 -14.01 -15.83 -28.15
C GLY A 47 -15.51 -16.00 -27.89
N ARG A 48 -16.35 -15.97 -28.92
CA ARG A 48 -17.82 -16.06 -28.80
C ARG A 48 -18.34 -17.31 -29.53
N LEU A 49 -19.30 -17.99 -28.91
CA LEU A 49 -19.98 -19.15 -29.48
C LEU A 49 -21.49 -18.87 -29.55
N LEU A 50 -22.10 -19.13 -30.70
CA LEU A 50 -23.54 -19.02 -30.90
C LEU A 50 -24.12 -20.37 -31.31
N LEU A 51 -24.98 -20.94 -30.44
CA LEU A 51 -25.67 -22.20 -30.71
C LEU A 51 -27.11 -21.94 -31.13
N ARG A 52 -27.45 -22.24 -32.39
CA ARG A 52 -28.83 -22.16 -32.94
C ARG A 52 -29.40 -23.55 -33.17
N GLY A 53 -30.72 -23.70 -32.98
CA GLY A 53 -31.42 -24.98 -33.13
C GLY A 53 -32.76 -25.00 -32.39
N ASN A 54 -33.54 -26.06 -32.55
CA ASN A 54 -34.83 -26.22 -31.86
C ASN A 54 -34.63 -26.55 -30.37
N ASN A 55 -35.66 -26.40 -29.54
CA ASN A 55 -35.61 -26.84 -28.15
C ASN A 55 -35.36 -28.35 -28.07
N GLY A 56 -34.57 -28.81 -27.08
CA GLY A 56 -34.23 -30.23 -26.91
C GLY A 56 -33.05 -30.76 -27.75
N THR A 57 -32.42 -29.92 -28.59
CA THR A 57 -31.27 -30.29 -29.43
C THR A 57 -29.92 -30.35 -28.69
N GLY A 58 -29.90 -30.14 -27.37
CA GLY A 58 -28.68 -30.23 -26.56
C GLY A 58 -27.88 -28.92 -26.41
N LYS A 59 -28.33 -27.80 -26.99
CA LYS A 59 -27.65 -26.49 -26.88
C LYS A 59 -27.29 -26.09 -25.43
N SER A 60 -28.24 -26.21 -24.51
CA SER A 60 -28.01 -25.90 -23.10
C SER A 60 -27.04 -26.87 -22.43
N ARG A 61 -26.95 -28.11 -22.92
CA ARG A 61 -26.00 -29.11 -22.43
C ARG A 61 -24.57 -28.83 -22.88
N VAL A 62 -24.39 -28.33 -24.11
CA VAL A 62 -23.08 -27.89 -24.60
C VAL A 62 -22.49 -26.85 -23.65
N LEU A 63 -23.29 -25.84 -23.28
CA LEU A 63 -22.86 -24.80 -22.34
C LEU A 63 -22.64 -25.35 -20.92
N ALA A 64 -23.52 -26.22 -20.43
CA ALA A 64 -23.41 -26.77 -19.07
C ALA A 64 -22.16 -27.65 -18.88
N LEU A 65 -21.75 -28.40 -19.92
CA LEU A 65 -20.64 -29.35 -19.88
C LEU A 65 -19.29 -28.77 -20.36
N GLN A 66 -19.22 -27.46 -20.62
CA GLN A 66 -17.99 -26.77 -21.04
C GLN A 66 -17.59 -25.65 -20.07
N LEU A 67 -18.25 -24.49 -20.12
CA LEU A 67 -17.95 -23.35 -19.26
C LEU A 67 -19.16 -23.01 -18.38
N PRO A 68 -19.01 -22.84 -17.06
CA PRO A 68 -17.77 -22.72 -16.28
C PRO A 68 -17.17 -24.04 -15.80
N PHE A 69 -17.77 -25.19 -16.13
CA PHE A 69 -17.37 -26.50 -15.61
C PHE A 69 -15.86 -26.78 -15.74
N LEU A 70 -15.28 -26.57 -16.92
CA LEU A 70 -13.86 -26.80 -17.16
C LEU A 70 -12.95 -25.78 -16.47
N LEU A 71 -13.46 -24.63 -16.03
CA LEU A 71 -12.66 -23.70 -15.22
C LEU A 71 -12.68 -24.11 -13.74
N ASP A 72 -13.83 -24.56 -13.26
CA ASP A 72 -14.04 -24.81 -11.84
C ASP A 72 -13.66 -26.23 -11.40
N GLY A 73 -13.87 -27.23 -12.26
CA GLY A 73 -13.62 -28.65 -11.99
C GLY A 73 -14.67 -29.34 -11.11
N GLU A 74 -15.70 -28.63 -10.64
CA GLU A 74 -16.76 -29.24 -9.82
C GLU A 74 -17.78 -29.99 -10.68
N VAL A 75 -17.79 -31.31 -10.52
CA VAL A 75 -18.79 -32.23 -11.05
C VAL A 75 -19.89 -32.40 -9.99
N ILE A 76 -20.72 -31.38 -9.82
CA ILE A 76 -21.95 -31.49 -9.01
C ILE A 76 -23.13 -31.53 -9.97
N SER A 77 -24.09 -32.45 -9.79
CA SER A 77 -25.24 -32.64 -10.70
C SER A 77 -26.00 -31.33 -10.97
N GLN A 78 -26.17 -30.49 -9.93
CA GLN A 78 -26.79 -29.16 -10.04
C GLN A 78 -26.03 -28.18 -10.96
N ARG A 79 -24.72 -28.42 -11.18
CA ARG A 79 -23.87 -27.62 -12.07
C ARG A 79 -23.75 -28.22 -13.47
N LEU A 80 -24.02 -29.51 -13.67
CA LEU A 80 -23.90 -30.18 -14.97
C LEU A 80 -25.25 -30.36 -15.68
N GLU A 81 -26.36 -30.33 -14.94
CA GLU A 81 -27.71 -30.32 -15.52
C GLU A 81 -28.22 -28.88 -15.68
N PRO A 82 -28.60 -28.44 -16.90
CA PRO A 82 -29.06 -27.07 -17.17
C PRO A 82 -30.27 -26.63 -16.33
N ASP A 83 -31.13 -27.58 -15.97
CA ASP A 83 -32.36 -27.35 -15.20
C ASP A 83 -32.19 -27.66 -13.70
N ALA A 84 -30.97 -28.01 -13.26
CA ALA A 84 -30.64 -28.41 -11.89
C ALA A 84 -31.54 -29.52 -11.31
N ASP A 85 -32.14 -30.36 -12.16
CA ASP A 85 -33.01 -31.46 -11.77
C ASP A 85 -32.21 -32.54 -11.01
N PRO A 86 -32.43 -32.73 -9.70
CA PRO A 86 -31.68 -33.70 -8.90
C PRO A 86 -31.97 -35.16 -9.31
N ALA A 87 -33.01 -35.42 -10.10
CA ALA A 87 -33.35 -36.77 -10.56
C ALA A 87 -32.47 -37.26 -11.73
N LYS A 88 -31.71 -36.38 -12.40
CA LYS A 88 -30.84 -36.74 -13.53
C LYS A 88 -29.41 -36.93 -13.06
N ARG A 89 -29.01 -38.19 -12.88
CA ARG A 89 -27.67 -38.58 -12.43
C ARG A 89 -26.64 -38.32 -13.54
N VAL A 90 -25.42 -37.91 -13.16
CA VAL A 90 -24.36 -37.46 -14.09
C VAL A 90 -23.96 -38.55 -15.08
N GLU A 91 -23.98 -39.81 -14.66
CA GLU A 91 -23.69 -41.01 -15.45
C GLU A 91 -24.64 -41.18 -16.64
N TRP A 92 -25.87 -40.66 -16.59
CA TRP A 92 -26.80 -40.72 -17.71
C TRP A 92 -26.25 -40.00 -18.94
N ASN A 93 -25.45 -38.94 -18.73
CA ASN A 93 -24.79 -38.21 -19.83
C ASN A 93 -23.77 -39.06 -20.59
N LEU A 94 -23.35 -40.21 -20.06
CA LEU A 94 -22.45 -41.14 -20.73
C LEU A 94 -23.22 -42.38 -21.20
N LEU A 95 -23.89 -43.05 -20.26
CA LEU A 95 -24.50 -44.37 -20.47
C LEU A 95 -25.75 -44.29 -21.35
N MET A 96 -26.55 -43.22 -21.19
CA MET A 96 -27.77 -42.98 -21.98
C MET A 96 -28.79 -44.14 -21.97
N GLY A 97 -28.70 -45.05 -20.99
CA GLY A 97 -29.47 -46.30 -20.97
C GLY A 97 -29.21 -47.23 -22.15
N ARG A 98 -28.09 -47.03 -22.87
CA ARG A 98 -27.72 -47.74 -24.10
C ARG A 98 -26.38 -48.46 -23.98
N TYR A 99 -25.46 -47.92 -23.17
CA TYR A 99 -24.11 -48.43 -23.03
C TYR A 99 -23.91 -48.98 -21.62
N PRO A 100 -23.39 -50.22 -21.47
CA PRO A 100 -23.08 -50.80 -20.17
C PRO A 100 -21.87 -50.11 -19.52
N ASP A 101 -20.92 -49.65 -20.33
CA ASP A 101 -19.80 -48.82 -19.93
C ASP A 101 -19.51 -47.77 -21.02
N ARG A 102 -19.11 -46.56 -20.61
CA ARG A 102 -18.71 -45.53 -21.57
C ARG A 102 -17.72 -44.54 -20.96
N THR A 103 -16.69 -44.22 -21.75
CA THR A 103 -15.74 -43.13 -21.47
C THR A 103 -15.90 -42.04 -22.51
N GLY A 104 -15.94 -40.79 -22.05
CA GLY A 104 -16.06 -39.61 -22.89
C GLY A 104 -15.21 -38.46 -22.38
N TYR A 105 -15.04 -37.44 -23.23
CA TYR A 105 -14.27 -36.24 -22.94
C TYR A 105 -15.03 -34.98 -23.31
N THR A 106 -14.83 -33.93 -22.50
CA THR A 106 -15.15 -32.54 -22.84
C THR A 106 -13.88 -31.72 -22.72
N TRP A 107 -13.66 -30.79 -23.65
CA TRP A 107 -12.46 -29.98 -23.67
C TRP A 107 -12.72 -28.59 -24.25
N ILE A 108 -11.86 -27.64 -23.90
CA ILE A 108 -11.85 -26.28 -24.45
C ILE A 108 -10.40 -25.82 -24.64
N GLU A 109 -10.12 -25.29 -25.82
CA GLU A 109 -8.84 -24.71 -26.20
C GLU A 109 -8.93 -23.19 -26.10
N PHE A 110 -7.97 -22.61 -25.38
CA PHE A 110 -7.70 -21.19 -25.34
C PHE A 110 -6.44 -20.89 -26.13
N GLY A 111 -6.42 -19.70 -26.74
CA GLY A 111 -5.22 -19.17 -27.37
C GLY A 111 -5.00 -17.70 -27.04
N ARG A 112 -3.75 -17.28 -27.10
CA ARG A 112 -3.34 -15.88 -27.09
C ARG A 112 -2.13 -15.65 -27.99
N ARG A 113 -1.89 -14.41 -28.39
CA ARG A 113 -0.71 -14.01 -29.15
C ARG A 113 0.10 -13.02 -28.31
N ASP A 114 1.39 -13.25 -28.11
CA ASP A 114 2.21 -12.25 -27.40
C ASP A 114 2.54 -11.04 -28.29
N SER A 115 3.17 -10.02 -27.72
CA SER A 115 3.56 -8.79 -28.42
C SER A 115 4.58 -9.05 -29.55
N GLY A 116 5.34 -10.14 -29.48
CA GLY A 116 6.24 -10.60 -30.54
C GLY A 116 5.51 -11.38 -31.64
N GLY A 117 4.21 -11.58 -31.50
CA GLY A 117 3.38 -12.25 -32.48
C GLY A 117 3.37 -13.77 -32.36
N LYS A 118 4.01 -14.37 -31.35
CA LYS A 118 4.02 -15.82 -31.12
C LYS A 118 2.70 -16.27 -30.50
N GLU A 119 2.18 -17.38 -31.02
CA GLU A 119 0.94 -18.00 -30.58
C GLU A 119 1.19 -18.93 -29.40
N HIS A 120 0.34 -18.84 -28.38
CA HIS A 120 0.35 -19.69 -27.19
C HIS A 120 -1.01 -20.35 -27.03
N TYR A 121 -1.02 -21.62 -26.67
CA TYR A 121 -2.23 -22.43 -26.53
C TYR A 121 -2.28 -23.09 -25.16
N ILE A 122 -3.49 -23.19 -24.62
CA ILE A 122 -3.80 -23.97 -23.42
C ILE A 122 -5.12 -24.68 -23.66
N THR A 123 -5.10 -26.01 -23.55
CA THR A 123 -6.29 -26.85 -23.59
C THR A 123 -6.60 -27.33 -22.18
N LEU A 124 -7.84 -27.11 -21.77
CA LEU A 124 -8.42 -27.69 -20.56
C LEU A 124 -9.35 -28.83 -20.98
N GLY A 125 -9.40 -29.90 -20.19
CA GLY A 125 -10.40 -30.93 -20.43
C GLY A 125 -10.68 -31.82 -19.26
N CYS A 126 -11.77 -32.58 -19.38
CA CYS A 126 -12.21 -33.55 -18.40
C CYS A 126 -12.59 -34.85 -19.11
N GLY A 127 -11.99 -35.95 -18.68
CA GLY A 127 -12.42 -37.30 -19.01
C GLY A 127 -13.39 -37.81 -17.96
N LEU A 128 -14.47 -38.42 -18.42
CA LEU A 128 -15.50 -39.01 -17.58
C LEU A 128 -15.71 -40.47 -18.02
N SER A 129 -15.80 -41.38 -17.04
CA SER A 129 -16.03 -42.80 -17.27
C SER A 129 -17.12 -43.30 -16.34
N ALA A 130 -18.10 -44.01 -16.89
CA ALA A 130 -19.21 -44.57 -16.15
C ALA A 130 -19.43 -46.04 -16.55
N THR A 131 -19.98 -46.82 -15.63
CA THR A 131 -20.43 -48.21 -15.81
C THR A 131 -21.82 -48.35 -15.19
N GLU A 132 -22.66 -49.22 -15.75
CA GLU A 132 -24.05 -49.43 -15.29
C GLU A 132 -24.13 -49.93 -13.84
N ASP A 133 -23.12 -50.69 -13.41
CA ASP A 133 -23.02 -51.28 -12.07
C ASP A 133 -22.54 -50.28 -10.99
N GLU A 134 -22.00 -49.11 -11.38
CA GLU A 134 -21.45 -48.12 -10.45
C GLU A 134 -22.30 -46.85 -10.45
N SER A 135 -22.63 -46.33 -9.27
CA SER A 135 -23.29 -45.03 -9.16
C SER A 135 -22.27 -43.90 -9.31
N GLY A 136 -22.57 -42.92 -10.15
CA GLY A 136 -21.70 -41.77 -10.42
C GLY A 136 -20.71 -41.98 -11.57
N VAL A 137 -19.70 -41.12 -11.64
CA VAL A 137 -18.70 -41.13 -12.73
C VAL A 137 -17.30 -41.01 -12.17
N ARG A 138 -16.37 -41.83 -12.69
CA ARG A 138 -14.93 -41.59 -12.51
C ARG A 138 -14.54 -40.42 -13.40
N LYS A 139 -13.73 -39.51 -12.86
CA LYS A 139 -13.32 -38.29 -13.55
C LYS A 139 -11.84 -38.03 -13.41
N TRP A 140 -11.24 -37.45 -14.44
CA TRP A 140 -9.91 -36.87 -14.40
C TRP A 140 -9.90 -35.61 -15.26
N PHE A 141 -9.05 -34.67 -14.90
CA PHE A 141 -8.89 -33.41 -15.61
C PHE A 141 -7.51 -33.32 -16.23
N PHE A 142 -7.34 -32.45 -17.21
CA PHE A 142 -6.04 -32.17 -17.75
C PHE A 142 -5.90 -30.70 -18.17
N VAL A 143 -4.67 -30.21 -18.05
CA VAL A 143 -4.24 -28.92 -18.58
C VAL A 143 -3.02 -29.20 -19.44
N THR A 144 -3.02 -28.80 -20.70
CA THR A 144 -1.92 -29.05 -21.64
C THR A 144 -1.76 -27.92 -22.64
N THR A 145 -0.55 -27.75 -23.17
CA THR A 145 -0.27 -26.83 -24.29
C THR A 145 -0.58 -27.44 -25.65
N GLN A 146 -0.78 -28.76 -25.70
CA GLN A 146 -1.19 -29.50 -26.90
C GLN A 146 -2.62 -29.16 -27.33
N ARG A 147 -2.85 -29.13 -28.64
CA ARG A 147 -4.15 -28.89 -29.25
C ARG A 147 -4.84 -30.20 -29.60
N VAL A 148 -6.09 -30.35 -29.20
CA VAL A 148 -6.86 -31.58 -29.48
C VAL A 148 -7.13 -31.70 -30.99
N GLY A 149 -6.90 -32.89 -31.54
CA GLY A 149 -7.00 -33.18 -32.98
C GLY A 149 -5.84 -32.64 -33.82
N THR A 150 -4.81 -32.06 -33.19
CA THR A 150 -3.57 -31.65 -33.86
C THR A 150 -2.36 -32.31 -33.20
N ASP A 151 -2.15 -32.03 -31.91
CA ASP A 151 -1.02 -32.51 -31.13
C ASP A 151 -1.44 -33.63 -30.15
N LEU A 152 -2.72 -33.63 -29.75
CA LEU A 152 -3.30 -34.58 -28.81
C LEU A 152 -4.55 -35.25 -29.39
N GLU A 153 -4.49 -36.56 -29.57
CA GLU A 153 -5.67 -37.38 -29.88
C GLU A 153 -6.28 -37.94 -28.59
N LEU A 154 -7.61 -37.86 -28.47
CA LEU A 154 -8.36 -38.37 -27.30
C LEU A 154 -8.86 -39.81 -27.50
N ALA A 155 -8.68 -40.36 -28.72
CA ALA A 155 -8.95 -41.75 -29.06
C ALA A 155 -7.78 -42.33 -29.84
N THR A 156 -7.69 -43.66 -29.85
CA THR A 156 -6.77 -44.39 -30.74
C THR A 156 -7.29 -44.38 -32.18
N GLU A 157 -6.45 -44.78 -33.13
CA GLU A 157 -6.84 -44.97 -34.54
C GLU A 157 -8.01 -45.96 -34.71
N ALA A 158 -8.12 -46.93 -33.80
CA ALA A 158 -9.25 -47.87 -33.72
C ALA A 158 -10.52 -47.27 -33.09
N LYS A 159 -10.58 -45.94 -32.91
CA LYS A 159 -11.67 -45.19 -32.26
C LYS A 159 -11.95 -45.57 -30.80
N GLN A 160 -10.99 -46.24 -30.13
CA GLN A 160 -11.10 -46.49 -28.70
C GLN A 160 -10.66 -45.26 -27.92
N VAL A 161 -11.55 -44.71 -27.08
CA VAL A 161 -11.29 -43.55 -26.24
C VAL A 161 -10.16 -43.84 -25.25
N LEU A 162 -9.23 -42.89 -25.09
CA LEU A 162 -8.10 -43.06 -24.18
C LEU A 162 -8.57 -43.02 -22.72
N GLY A 163 -8.15 -44.00 -21.92
CA GLY A 163 -8.24 -43.90 -20.46
C GLY A 163 -7.20 -42.92 -19.88
N LYS A 164 -7.36 -42.57 -18.61
CA LYS A 164 -6.51 -41.65 -17.85
C LYS A 164 -5.01 -41.85 -18.06
N ASP A 165 -4.51 -43.09 -17.92
CA ASP A 165 -3.06 -43.34 -17.95
C ASP A 165 -2.48 -43.20 -19.35
N ARG A 166 -3.20 -43.64 -20.38
CA ARG A 166 -2.82 -43.42 -21.78
C ARG A 166 -2.87 -41.94 -22.15
N LEU A 167 -3.87 -41.20 -21.67
CA LEU A 167 -3.94 -39.75 -21.83
C LEU A 167 -2.72 -39.07 -21.18
N ARG A 168 -2.37 -39.45 -19.95
CA ARG A 168 -1.20 -38.92 -19.23
C ARG A 168 0.10 -39.16 -20.02
N GLN A 169 0.26 -40.34 -20.60
CA GLN A 169 1.41 -40.65 -21.47
C GLN A 169 1.45 -39.79 -22.73
N ARG A 170 0.31 -39.55 -23.38
CA ARG A 170 0.21 -38.71 -24.59
C ARG A 170 0.48 -37.23 -24.31
N ILE A 171 0.03 -36.73 -23.16
CA ILE A 171 0.30 -35.36 -22.71
C ILE A 171 1.79 -35.17 -22.38
N GLY A 172 2.41 -36.15 -21.70
CA GLY A 172 3.83 -36.13 -21.40
C GLY A 172 4.27 -34.83 -20.70
N ALA A 173 5.34 -34.20 -21.21
CA ALA A 173 5.88 -32.96 -20.65
C ALA A 173 5.09 -31.69 -21.03
N ALA A 174 4.11 -31.79 -21.93
CA ALA A 174 3.38 -30.63 -22.44
C ALA A 174 2.22 -30.18 -21.53
N GLY A 175 1.96 -30.92 -20.45
CA GLY A 175 0.86 -30.66 -19.52
C GLY A 175 0.81 -31.67 -18.37
N GLN A 176 -0.32 -31.71 -17.68
CA GLN A 176 -0.54 -32.58 -16.53
C GLN A 176 -1.99 -33.07 -16.46
N VAL A 177 -2.15 -34.28 -15.91
CA VAL A 177 -3.46 -34.90 -15.61
C VAL A 177 -3.69 -34.88 -14.09
N PHE A 178 -4.90 -34.51 -13.67
CA PHE A 178 -5.29 -34.29 -12.29
C PHE A 178 -6.51 -35.14 -11.92
N GLU A 179 -6.52 -35.67 -10.71
CA GLU A 179 -7.69 -36.37 -10.13
C GLU A 179 -8.32 -35.54 -9.01
N ASP A 180 -7.50 -34.76 -8.31
CA ASP A 180 -7.94 -33.77 -7.33
C ASP A 180 -8.43 -32.49 -8.03
N VAL A 181 -9.65 -32.07 -7.66
CA VAL A 181 -10.27 -30.84 -8.18
C VAL A 181 -9.51 -29.60 -7.72
N GLY A 182 -9.00 -29.59 -6.49
CA GLY A 182 -8.25 -28.45 -5.95
C GLY A 182 -6.95 -28.20 -6.71
N ALA A 183 -6.19 -29.27 -6.97
CA ALA A 183 -4.96 -29.22 -7.76
C ALA A 183 -5.23 -28.80 -9.21
N TYR A 184 -6.28 -29.35 -9.83
CA TYR A 184 -6.71 -28.92 -11.17
C TYR A 184 -7.05 -27.43 -11.20
N ARG A 185 -7.85 -26.96 -10.24
CA ARG A 185 -8.29 -25.57 -10.15
C ARG A 185 -7.11 -24.60 -10.03
N ARG A 186 -6.11 -24.92 -9.20
CA ARG A 186 -4.87 -24.15 -9.11
C ARG A 186 -4.12 -24.11 -10.44
N ALA A 187 -3.97 -25.25 -11.11
CA ALA A 187 -3.31 -25.31 -12.41
C ALA A 187 -4.03 -24.48 -13.49
N VAL A 188 -5.37 -24.49 -13.51
CA VAL A 188 -6.16 -23.63 -14.41
C VAL A 188 -5.95 -22.15 -14.09
N ASN A 189 -6.01 -21.79 -12.80
CA ASN A 189 -5.79 -20.42 -12.37
C ASN A 189 -4.40 -19.93 -12.79
N ASP A 190 -3.34 -20.69 -12.53
CA ASP A 190 -1.96 -20.34 -12.90
C ASP A 190 -1.76 -20.19 -14.41
N ALA A 191 -2.41 -21.05 -15.20
CA ALA A 191 -2.32 -21.03 -16.65
C ALA A 191 -3.04 -19.82 -17.28
N LEU A 192 -4.23 -19.46 -16.77
CA LEU A 192 -5.13 -18.51 -17.45
C LEU A 192 -5.28 -17.15 -16.76
N PHE A 193 -5.35 -17.11 -15.42
CA PHE A 193 -5.81 -15.91 -14.70
C PHE A 193 -4.78 -15.35 -13.71
N ARG A 194 -4.00 -16.21 -13.05
CA ARG A 194 -3.00 -15.87 -12.02
C ARG A 194 -3.56 -14.98 -10.91
N LEU A 195 -4.77 -15.31 -10.46
CA LEU A 195 -5.45 -14.66 -9.35
C LEU A 195 -5.06 -15.34 -8.03
N ASP A 196 -5.30 -14.70 -6.88
CA ASP A 196 -5.30 -15.45 -5.62
C ASP A 196 -6.55 -16.35 -5.52
N ASP A 197 -6.50 -17.31 -4.59
CA ASP A 197 -7.55 -18.32 -4.41
C ASP A 197 -8.93 -17.70 -4.13
N TYR A 198 -8.99 -16.60 -3.39
CA TYR A 198 -10.26 -15.91 -3.09
C TYR A 198 -10.85 -15.29 -4.36
N ARG A 199 -10.07 -14.50 -5.10
CA ARG A 199 -10.52 -13.88 -6.35
C ARG A 199 -10.90 -14.91 -7.41
N TYR A 200 -10.16 -16.01 -7.49
CA TYR A 200 -10.52 -17.09 -8.39
C TYR A 200 -11.87 -17.72 -8.03
N ALA A 201 -12.09 -18.01 -6.74
CA ALA A 201 -13.37 -18.54 -6.26
C ALA A 201 -14.54 -17.57 -6.54
N SER A 202 -14.35 -16.27 -6.30
CA SER A 202 -15.35 -15.23 -6.61
C SER A 202 -15.67 -15.16 -8.11
N LEU A 203 -14.66 -15.23 -8.98
CA LEU A 203 -14.85 -15.29 -10.43
C LEU A 203 -15.68 -16.52 -10.83
N MET A 204 -15.36 -17.70 -10.31
CA MET A 204 -16.13 -18.92 -10.60
C MET A 204 -17.58 -18.79 -10.14
N ASN A 205 -17.81 -18.29 -8.92
CA ASN A 205 -19.16 -18.06 -8.39
C ASN A 205 -19.97 -17.11 -9.29
N LEU A 206 -19.38 -16.01 -9.73
CA LEU A 206 -20.01 -15.07 -10.65
C LEU A 206 -20.38 -15.74 -11.98
N LEU A 207 -19.46 -16.48 -12.60
CA LEU A 207 -19.72 -17.19 -13.86
C LEU A 207 -20.86 -18.21 -13.73
N ILE A 208 -20.94 -18.91 -12.59
CA ILE A 208 -21.99 -19.89 -12.31
C ILE A 208 -23.34 -19.21 -12.13
N GLN A 209 -23.38 -18.08 -11.43
CA GLN A 209 -24.60 -17.28 -11.28
C GLN A 209 -25.11 -16.78 -12.63
N LEU A 210 -24.23 -16.18 -13.44
CA LEU A 210 -24.56 -15.62 -14.77
C LEU A 210 -25.09 -16.69 -15.74
N ARG A 211 -24.73 -17.96 -15.56
CA ARG A 211 -25.19 -19.06 -16.41
C ARG A 211 -26.68 -19.39 -16.24
N ARG A 212 -27.32 -19.02 -15.13
CA ARG A 212 -28.70 -19.45 -14.83
C ARG A 212 -29.65 -18.99 -15.96
N PRO A 213 -30.36 -19.92 -16.63
CA PRO A 213 -31.09 -19.65 -17.88
C PRO A 213 -32.28 -18.68 -17.74
N GLN A 214 -32.54 -18.17 -16.54
CA GLN A 214 -33.63 -17.25 -16.22
C GLN A 214 -33.18 -15.99 -15.49
N LEU A 215 -31.90 -15.58 -15.61
CA LEU A 215 -31.42 -14.32 -15.00
C LEU A 215 -32.34 -13.16 -15.36
N THR A 216 -32.76 -13.04 -16.61
CA THR A 216 -33.62 -11.97 -17.12
C THR A 216 -35.02 -11.92 -16.51
N ARG A 217 -35.49 -13.00 -15.85
CA ARG A 217 -36.87 -13.07 -15.33
C ARG A 217 -36.98 -12.78 -13.83
N ARG A 218 -35.86 -12.82 -13.09
CA ARG A 218 -35.74 -12.45 -11.66
C ARG A 218 -34.30 -11.97 -11.38
N LEU A 219 -33.94 -10.80 -11.92
CA LEU A 219 -32.76 -10.07 -11.44
C LEU A 219 -33.12 -9.51 -10.06
N ASP A 220 -32.68 -10.17 -8.99
CA ASP A 220 -32.58 -9.47 -7.70
C ASP A 220 -31.36 -8.56 -7.79
N GLU A 221 -31.61 -7.27 -7.96
CA GLU A 221 -30.59 -6.23 -8.10
C GLU A 221 -29.61 -6.24 -6.92
N ASN A 222 -30.07 -6.66 -5.74
CA ASN A 222 -29.24 -6.76 -4.55
C ASN A 222 -28.28 -7.96 -4.62
N GLU A 223 -28.73 -9.13 -5.08
CA GLU A 223 -27.86 -10.30 -5.24
C GLU A 223 -26.79 -10.06 -6.31
N LEU A 224 -27.17 -9.43 -7.43
CA LEU A 224 -26.21 -9.09 -8.49
C LEU A 224 -25.21 -8.03 -8.03
N SER A 225 -25.67 -6.99 -7.35
CA SER A 225 -24.81 -5.94 -6.80
C SER A 225 -23.83 -6.52 -5.76
N ALA A 226 -24.30 -7.41 -4.88
CA ALA A 226 -23.45 -8.08 -3.90
C ALA A 226 -22.40 -8.96 -4.58
N ALA A 227 -22.77 -9.79 -5.54
CA ALA A 227 -21.84 -10.67 -6.26
C ALA A 227 -20.80 -9.90 -7.08
N LEU A 228 -21.22 -8.80 -7.74
CA LEU A 228 -20.29 -7.94 -8.46
C LEU A 228 -19.36 -7.18 -7.51
N SER A 229 -19.88 -6.70 -6.38
CA SER A 229 -19.09 -6.00 -5.36
C SER A 229 -18.08 -6.92 -4.69
N GLU A 230 -18.44 -8.18 -4.43
CA GLU A 230 -17.54 -9.20 -3.88
C GLU A 230 -16.47 -9.65 -4.91
N ALA A 231 -16.78 -9.57 -6.19
CA ALA A 231 -15.83 -9.82 -7.27
C ALA A 231 -14.89 -8.63 -7.57
N LEU A 232 -15.11 -7.46 -6.94
CA LEU A 232 -14.19 -6.33 -7.09
C LEU A 232 -12.84 -6.64 -6.43
N PRO A 233 -11.73 -6.11 -6.97
CA PRO A 233 -10.42 -6.27 -6.35
C PRO A 233 -10.44 -5.72 -4.92
N PRO A 234 -9.93 -6.48 -3.92
CA PRO A 234 -9.76 -5.93 -2.59
C PRO A 234 -8.82 -4.72 -2.63
N VAL A 235 -9.03 -3.76 -1.72
CA VAL A 235 -8.11 -2.62 -1.56
C VAL A 235 -6.71 -3.18 -1.32
N SER A 236 -5.74 -2.71 -2.11
CA SER A 236 -4.37 -3.22 -2.05
C SER A 236 -3.82 -3.15 -0.62
N PRO A 237 -3.28 -4.25 -0.07
CA PRO A 237 -2.63 -4.26 1.24
C PRO A 237 -1.52 -3.21 1.34
N ALA A 238 -0.85 -2.87 0.24
CA ALA A 238 0.15 -1.81 0.19
C ALA A 238 -0.46 -0.43 0.45
N ILE A 239 -1.68 -0.16 -0.04
CA ILE A 239 -2.40 1.10 0.23
C ILE A 239 -2.78 1.17 1.71
N ILE A 240 -3.27 0.07 2.28
CA ILE A 240 -3.62 0.00 3.71
C ILE A 240 -2.38 0.22 4.58
N ALA A 241 -1.27 -0.43 4.25
CA ALA A 241 0.00 -0.27 4.96
C ALA A 241 0.52 1.18 4.91
N HIS A 242 0.50 1.79 3.73
CA HIS A 242 0.90 3.19 3.54
C HIS A 242 0.02 4.16 4.33
N LEU A 243 -1.31 3.94 4.34
CA LEU A 243 -2.23 4.76 5.12
C LEU A 243 -1.98 4.61 6.63
N ALA A 244 -1.76 3.38 7.11
CA ALA A 244 -1.47 3.11 8.50
C ALA A 244 -0.16 3.78 8.96
N GLU A 245 0.85 3.80 8.10
CA GLU A 245 2.12 4.49 8.37
C GLU A 245 1.95 6.01 8.39
N ALA A 246 1.18 6.58 7.45
CA ALA A 246 0.85 8.00 7.46
C ALA A 246 0.12 8.42 8.75
N PHE A 247 -0.84 7.61 9.24
CA PHE A 247 -1.52 7.86 10.52
C PHE A 247 -0.58 7.77 11.72
N ARG A 248 0.36 6.80 11.75
CA ARG A 248 1.37 6.71 12.81
C ARG A 248 2.29 7.93 12.84
N ASN A 249 2.70 8.42 11.66
CA ASN A 249 3.52 9.62 11.54
C ASN A 249 2.77 10.86 12.03
N LEU A 250 1.49 11.02 11.63
CA LEU A 250 0.64 12.12 12.09
C LEU A 250 0.49 12.13 13.61
N GLU A 251 0.31 10.96 14.23
CA GLU A 251 0.19 10.84 15.68
C GLU A 251 1.52 11.16 16.38
N SER A 252 2.66 10.73 15.82
CA SER A 252 3.98 11.11 16.33
C SER A 252 4.21 12.62 16.28
N ASP A 253 3.82 13.26 15.18
CA ASP A 253 3.98 14.71 15.00
C ASP A 253 3.06 15.50 15.93
N ARG A 254 1.83 15.01 16.16
CA ARG A 254 0.92 15.58 17.18
C ARG A 254 1.54 15.53 18.57
N SER A 255 2.12 14.39 18.97
CA SER A 255 2.77 14.24 20.27
C SER A 255 3.99 15.16 20.44
N LYS A 256 4.83 15.27 19.40
CA LYS A 256 5.96 16.23 19.39
C LYS A 256 5.49 17.66 19.51
N LEU A 257 4.44 18.04 18.79
CA LEU A 257 3.86 19.39 18.85
C LEU A 257 3.37 19.72 20.26
N GLU A 258 2.67 18.80 20.92
CA GLU A 258 2.23 18.95 22.31
C GLU A 258 3.42 19.12 23.27
N SER A 259 4.48 18.32 23.10
CA SER A 259 5.72 18.44 23.89
C SER A 259 6.41 19.80 23.69
N PHE A 260 6.52 20.28 22.45
CA PHE A 260 7.12 21.59 22.17
C PHE A 260 6.29 22.74 22.74
N ARG A 261 4.96 22.66 22.70
CA ARG A 261 4.08 23.64 23.35
C ARG A 261 4.30 23.68 24.85
N ALA A 262 4.38 22.51 25.50
CA ALA A 262 4.67 22.44 26.94
C ALA A 262 6.04 23.03 27.29
N ALA A 263 7.07 22.73 26.48
CA ALA A 263 8.42 23.28 26.65
C ALA A 263 8.43 24.80 26.49
N LEU A 264 7.74 25.34 25.48
CA LEU A 264 7.62 26.78 25.25
C LEU A 264 6.98 27.48 26.45
N THR A 265 5.86 26.97 26.95
CA THR A 265 5.20 27.51 28.15
C THR A 265 6.13 27.49 29.37
N GLY A 266 6.92 26.42 29.53
CA GLY A 266 7.92 26.32 30.59
C GLY A 266 9.00 27.39 30.49
N VAL A 267 9.55 27.60 29.29
CA VAL A 267 10.58 28.62 29.01
C VAL A 267 10.04 30.03 29.22
N GLU A 268 8.83 30.33 28.75
CA GLU A 268 8.18 31.63 28.94
C GLU A 268 7.97 31.95 30.43
N ARG A 269 7.53 30.96 31.22
CA ARG A 269 7.38 31.11 32.66
C ARG A 269 8.72 31.37 33.35
N PHE A 270 9.77 30.64 32.96
CA PHE A 270 11.13 30.86 33.47
C PHE A 270 11.65 32.26 33.13
N LEU A 271 11.51 32.68 31.87
CA LEU A 271 11.98 33.99 31.39
C LEU A 271 11.29 35.14 32.12
N SER A 272 9.99 35.03 32.41
CA SER A 272 9.25 36.03 33.20
C SER A 272 9.88 36.22 34.59
N GLY A 273 10.15 35.13 35.31
CA GLY A 273 10.81 35.18 36.61
C GLY A 273 12.27 35.66 36.53
N TYR A 274 13.02 35.19 35.53
CA TYR A 274 14.42 35.54 35.35
C TYR A 274 14.63 37.02 34.99
N ARG A 275 13.76 37.60 34.17
CA ARG A 275 13.79 39.04 33.86
C ARG A 275 13.65 39.88 35.11
N ARG A 276 12.68 39.55 35.98
CA ARG A 276 12.48 40.25 37.25
C ARG A 276 13.69 40.10 38.18
N TYR A 277 14.29 38.91 38.25
CA TYR A 277 15.53 38.69 38.99
C TYR A 277 16.67 39.56 38.44
N ALA A 278 16.87 39.58 37.12
CA ALA A 278 17.92 40.34 36.46
C ALA A 278 17.77 41.85 36.69
N GLU A 279 16.54 42.39 36.60
CA GLU A 279 16.23 43.79 36.92
C GLU A 279 16.60 44.15 38.37
N VAL A 280 16.20 43.31 39.34
CA VAL A 280 16.53 43.52 40.76
C VAL A 280 18.04 43.44 41.00
N ALA A 281 18.71 42.47 40.38
CA ALA A 281 20.16 42.30 40.50
C ALA A 281 20.92 43.49 39.90
N ALA A 282 20.50 43.98 38.73
CA ALA A 282 21.05 45.16 38.08
C ALA A 282 20.86 46.41 38.94
N LYS A 283 19.65 46.63 39.47
CA LYS A 283 19.35 47.77 40.36
C LYS A 283 20.21 47.74 41.62
N ARG A 284 20.33 46.58 42.28
CA ARG A 284 21.19 46.41 43.48
C ARG A 284 22.66 46.72 43.18
N ARG A 285 23.17 46.28 42.03
CA ARG A 285 24.56 46.60 41.62
C ARG A 285 24.71 48.09 41.34
N GLY A 286 23.75 48.71 40.66
CA GLY A 286 23.73 50.16 40.40
C GLY A 286 23.69 51.00 41.67
N ASP A 287 22.86 50.63 42.64
CA ASP A 287 22.76 51.35 43.93
C ASP A 287 24.08 51.33 44.70
N ARG A 288 24.84 50.22 44.67
CA ARG A 288 26.18 50.17 45.27
C ARG A 288 27.16 51.15 44.63
N VAL A 289 27.19 51.20 43.30
CA VAL A 289 28.07 52.14 42.57
C VAL A 289 27.68 53.58 42.86
N ARG A 290 26.38 53.88 42.89
CA ARG A 290 25.87 55.22 43.21
C ARG A 290 26.19 55.64 44.64
N ALA A 291 26.08 54.74 45.61
CA ALA A 291 26.48 55.01 46.99
C ALA A 291 27.98 55.29 47.12
N ALA A 292 28.83 54.45 46.52
CA ALA A 292 30.27 54.65 46.51
C ALA A 292 30.67 55.97 45.83
N HIS A 293 29.99 56.34 44.73
CA HIS A 293 30.23 57.62 44.07
C HIS A 293 29.79 58.82 44.92
N TYR A 294 28.68 58.71 45.65
CA TYR A 294 28.24 59.75 46.59
C TYR A 294 29.25 59.95 47.74
N GLU A 295 29.76 58.86 48.32
CA GLU A 295 30.80 58.91 49.35
C GLU A 295 32.08 59.55 48.82
N TYR A 296 32.50 59.20 47.61
CA TYR A 296 33.64 59.81 46.92
C TYR A 296 33.46 61.33 46.74
N GLU A 297 32.31 61.77 46.23
CA GLU A 297 32.01 63.20 46.03
C GLU A 297 31.97 63.97 47.36
N SER A 298 31.43 63.36 48.43
CA SER A 298 31.42 63.95 49.76
C SER A 298 32.83 64.13 50.31
N GLY A 299 33.66 63.08 50.23
CA GLY A 299 35.06 63.14 50.66
C GLY A 299 35.88 64.16 49.85
N MET A 300 35.63 64.26 48.55
CA MET A 300 36.30 65.26 47.71
C MET A 300 35.96 66.69 48.13
N LYS A 301 34.70 66.96 48.49
CA LYS A 301 34.29 68.26 49.04
C LYS A 301 34.96 68.55 50.38
N GLU A 302 35.03 67.57 51.27
CA GLU A 302 35.71 67.71 52.57
C GLU A 302 37.20 68.05 52.40
N ILE A 303 37.88 67.36 51.49
CA ILE A 303 39.29 67.65 51.14
C ILE A 303 39.42 69.09 50.67
N LEU A 304 38.61 69.53 49.70
CA LEU A 304 38.66 70.91 49.19
C LEU A 304 38.38 71.95 50.28
N THR A 305 37.44 71.70 51.18
CA THR A 305 37.18 72.61 52.31
C THR A 305 38.34 72.66 53.28
N SER A 306 38.98 71.52 53.58
CA SER A 306 40.13 71.44 54.47
C SER A 306 41.38 72.09 53.87
N GLU A 307 41.61 71.91 52.57
CA GLU A 307 42.67 72.59 51.81
C GLU A 307 42.47 74.12 51.87
N ALA A 308 41.26 74.60 51.61
CA ALA A 308 40.94 76.03 51.71
C ALA A 308 41.08 76.60 53.15
N GLU A 309 40.80 75.80 54.18
CA GLU A 309 41.06 76.16 55.58
C GLU A 309 42.55 76.18 55.92
N CYS A 310 43.32 75.22 55.40
CA CYS A 310 44.76 75.18 55.53
C CYS A 310 45.41 76.40 54.88
N ASP A 311 45.03 76.72 53.65
CA ASP A 311 45.53 77.90 52.93
C ASP A 311 45.21 79.20 53.66
N ARG A 312 43.98 79.34 54.19
CA ARG A 312 43.60 80.49 55.04
C ARG A 312 44.45 80.56 56.31
N SER A 313 44.68 79.42 56.97
CA SER A 313 45.48 79.38 58.20
C SER A 313 46.96 79.69 57.94
N LEU A 314 47.50 79.23 56.80
CA LEU A 314 48.87 79.54 56.37
C LEU A 314 49.02 81.02 56.03
N ALA A 315 48.05 81.61 55.33
CA ALA A 315 48.03 83.04 55.03
C ALA A 315 47.96 83.89 56.32
N GLU A 316 47.12 83.49 57.28
CA GLU A 316 47.02 84.16 58.58
C GLU A 316 48.32 84.05 59.38
N LEU A 317 48.93 82.86 59.40
CA LEU A 317 50.23 82.63 60.05
C LEU A 317 51.33 83.47 59.41
N ALA A 318 51.33 83.64 58.08
CA ALA A 318 52.25 84.53 57.39
C ALA A 318 52.04 85.99 57.78
N ARG A 319 50.78 86.45 57.87
CA ARG A 319 50.43 87.80 58.33
C ARG A 319 50.92 88.05 59.75
N LEU A 320 50.60 87.16 60.69
CA LEU A 320 51.02 87.26 62.09
C LEU A 320 52.55 87.24 62.24
N LYS A 321 53.26 86.43 61.45
CA LYS A 321 54.74 86.45 61.43
C LYS A 321 55.29 87.79 60.96
N ALA A 322 54.72 88.38 59.91
CA ALA A 322 55.12 89.70 59.43
C ALA A 322 54.85 90.79 60.49
N GLU A 323 53.71 90.69 61.20
CA GLU A 323 53.35 91.60 62.30
C GLU A 323 54.31 91.47 63.49
N ILE A 324 54.69 90.26 63.89
CA ILE A 324 55.70 90.02 64.93
C ILE A 324 57.05 90.61 64.51
N GLN A 325 57.47 90.40 63.26
CA GLN A 325 58.72 90.98 62.74
C GLN A 325 58.70 92.51 62.79
N HIS A 326 57.58 93.13 62.40
CA HIS A 326 57.40 94.58 62.48
C HIS A 326 57.48 95.09 63.92
N LEU A 327 56.70 94.50 64.83
CA LEU A 327 56.70 94.87 66.25
C LEU A 327 58.06 94.65 66.92
N SER A 328 58.78 93.59 66.54
CA SER A 328 60.14 93.34 67.02
C SER A 328 61.11 94.42 66.55
N ALA A 329 61.02 94.84 65.28
CA ALA A 329 61.84 95.92 64.73
C ALA A 329 61.52 97.27 65.40
N GLU A 330 60.23 97.56 65.64
CA GLU A 330 59.82 98.75 66.42
C GLU A 330 60.34 98.70 67.85
N GLN A 331 60.26 97.54 68.51
CA GLN A 331 60.80 97.36 69.86
C GLN A 331 62.31 97.59 69.91
N GLU A 332 63.06 97.02 68.95
CA GLU A 332 64.51 97.24 68.83
C GLU A 332 64.84 98.71 68.57
N ALA A 333 64.06 99.41 67.73
CA ALA A 333 64.24 100.83 67.46
C ALA A 333 64.00 101.69 68.72
N VAL A 334 62.90 101.43 69.45
CA VAL A 334 62.58 102.13 70.72
C VAL A 334 63.64 101.83 71.78
N GLN A 335 64.12 100.58 71.89
CA GLN A 335 65.21 100.23 72.80
C GLN A 335 66.52 100.93 72.43
N ALA A 336 66.85 101.04 71.13
CA ALA A 336 68.00 101.80 70.67
C ALA A 336 67.86 103.30 70.98
N GLU A 337 66.66 103.87 70.88
CA GLU A 337 66.35 105.25 71.26
C GLU A 337 66.51 105.48 72.76
N ILE A 338 66.00 104.57 73.60
CA ILE A 338 66.22 104.58 75.06
C ILE A 338 67.72 104.50 75.38
N ALA A 339 68.46 103.56 74.77
CA ALA A 339 69.89 103.41 75.00
C ALA A 339 70.70 104.64 74.51
N ALA A 340 70.26 105.32 73.46
CA ALA A 340 70.86 106.57 72.98
C ALA A 340 70.58 107.73 73.95
N LEU A 341 69.37 107.81 74.51
CA LEU A 341 69.00 108.76 75.56
C LEU A 341 69.81 108.52 76.86
N GLU A 342 70.02 107.26 77.25
CA GLU A 342 70.85 106.89 78.40
C GLU A 342 72.36 107.19 78.20
N ARG A 343 72.84 107.25 76.95
CA ARG A 343 74.23 107.64 76.60
C ARG A 343 74.38 109.12 76.26
N SER A 344 73.30 109.91 76.30
CA SER A 344 73.33 111.34 76.02
C SER A 344 74.01 112.11 77.18
N PRO A 345 74.88 113.11 76.91
CA PRO A 345 75.65 113.84 77.93
C PRO A 345 74.84 114.70 78.92
N GLN A 346 73.51 114.56 78.94
CA GLN A 346 72.59 115.35 79.75
C GLN A 346 72.08 114.62 81.00
N MET A 347 72.46 113.34 81.21
CA MET A 347 72.14 112.57 82.43
C MET A 347 73.35 112.29 83.35
N ASN A 348 74.54 112.82 83.05
CA ASN A 348 75.69 112.83 83.98
C ASN A 348 76.17 114.28 84.23
N GLY A 349 75.25 115.12 84.73
CA GLY A 349 75.51 116.48 85.20
C GLY A 349 74.60 116.83 86.35
#